data_AF-A0A5B8LS76-F1
#
_entry.id   AF-A0A5B8LS76-F1
#
_cell.length_a   1.000
_cell.length_b   1.000
_cell.length_c   1.000
_cell.angle_alpha   90.00
_cell.angle_beta   90.00
_cell.angle_gamma   90.00
#
_symmetry.space_group_name_H-M   'P 1'
#
loop_
_entity.id
_entity.type
_entity.pdbx_description
1 polymer ?
#
loop_
_entity_poly.entity_id
_entity_poly.type
_entity_poly.pdbx_seq_one_letter_code
_entity_poly.pdbx_strand_id
1 'polypeptide(L)' 'MQVNVFISEVDGAMGGTPRLLILPAGPNATIPENLRSYEWTYFATTTTDDKLIGAATEIVEAGIARHGYALVSPTG' A
#
# COMPACT_ATOMS: atom_id res chain seq x y z
N MET A 1 -0.41 -5.86 -12.34
CA MET A 1 -0.47 -4.46 -12.82
C MET A 1 0.63 -3.58 -12.20
N GLN A 2 0.86 -2.34 -12.67
CA GLN A 2 1.79 -1.40 -12.02
C GLN A 2 1.12 -0.64 -10.86
N VAL A 3 1.84 -0.49 -9.75
CA VAL A 3 1.37 0.09 -8.50
C VAL A 3 2.42 0.99 -7.86
N ASN A 4 1.95 2.01 -7.16
CA ASN A 4 2.75 2.86 -6.27
C ASN A 4 2.65 2.31 -4.85
N VAL A 5 3.80 2.11 -4.22
CA VAL A 5 3.93 1.59 -2.87
C VAL A 5 4.37 2.73 -1.96
N PHE A 6 3.61 2.94 -0.89
CA PHE A 6 3.90 3.88 0.17
C PHE A 6 4.08 3.12 1.47
N ILE A 7 5.00 3.55 2.31
CA ILE A 7 5.23 2.98 3.64
C ILE A 7 4.80 3.98 4.71
N SER A 8 4.08 3.51 5.72
CA SER A 8 3.76 4.34 6.89
C SER A 8 5.00 4.49 7.77
N GLU A 9 5.16 5.65 8.41
CA GLU A 9 6.12 5.74 9.51
C GLU A 9 5.73 4.78 10.65
N VAL A 10 6.75 4.24 11.33
CA VAL A 10 6.56 3.37 12.50
C VAL A 10 6.30 4.25 13.70
N ASP A 11 5.15 4.90 13.71
CA ASP A 11 4.64 5.57 14.89
C ASP A 11 3.53 4.73 15.52
N GLY A 12 3.37 4.82 16.83
CA GLY A 12 2.42 4.02 17.61
C GLY A 12 0.96 4.09 17.11
N ALA A 13 0.66 5.04 16.23
CA ALA A 13 -0.63 5.22 15.54
C ALA A 13 -1.08 4.01 14.68
N MET A 14 -0.15 3.19 14.15
CA MET A 14 -0.48 1.95 13.42
C MET A 14 -0.12 0.67 14.19
N GLY A 15 -0.07 0.74 15.53
CA GLY A 15 0.20 -0.44 16.36
C GLY A 15 1.64 -0.91 16.34
N GLY A 16 2.58 -0.02 16.00
CA GLY A 16 4.03 -0.28 16.10
C GLY A 16 4.63 -1.13 14.98
N THR A 17 3.87 -1.44 13.93
CA THR A 17 4.38 -2.12 12.72
C THR A 17 4.18 -1.25 11.49
N PRO A 18 5.21 -1.06 10.64
CA PRO A 18 5.04 -0.34 9.38
C PRO A 18 4.00 -1.06 8.51
N ARG A 19 3.24 -0.30 7.73
CA ARG A 19 2.33 -0.84 6.71
C ARG A 19 2.67 -0.30 5.34
N LEU A 20 2.42 -1.12 4.34
CA LEU A 20 2.53 -0.76 2.94
C LEU A 20 1.14 -0.43 2.40
N LEU A 21 0.96 0.80 1.97
CA LEU A 21 -0.19 1.24 1.19
C LEU A 21 0.13 1.13 -0.29
N ILE A 22 -0.66 0.35 -1.00
CA ILE A 22 -0.50 0.06 -2.41
C ILE A 22 -1.64 0.73 -3.15
N LEU A 23 -1.28 1.59 -4.09
CA LEU A 23 -2.21 2.29 -4.97
C LEU A 23 -1.95 1.91 -6.42
N PRO A 24 -2.98 1.79 -7.28
CA PRO A 24 -2.77 1.60 -8.71
C PRO A 24 -1.95 2.76 -9.29
N ALA A 25 -1.07 2.49 -10.26
CA ALA A 25 -0.35 3.55 -10.95
C ALA A 25 -1.32 4.28 -11.91
N GLY A 26 -1.78 5.47 -11.52
CA GLY A 26 -2.67 6.27 -12.35
C GLY A 26 -3.11 7.58 -11.69
N PRO A 27 -3.63 8.55 -12.48
CA PRO A 27 -3.99 9.89 -11.98
C PRO A 27 -5.18 9.88 -11.01
N ASN A 28 -5.99 8.81 -11.02
CA ASN A 28 -7.13 8.63 -10.12
C ASN A 28 -6.76 7.94 -8.80
N ALA A 29 -5.49 7.55 -8.63
CA ALA A 29 -5.02 6.90 -7.44
C ALA A 29 -4.83 7.93 -6.33
N THR A 30 -5.58 7.78 -5.24
CA THR A 30 -5.53 8.72 -4.12
C THR A 30 -5.58 7.97 -2.81
N ILE A 31 -4.82 8.44 -1.82
CA ILE A 31 -4.88 7.92 -0.46
C ILE A 31 -6.30 8.19 0.09
N PRO A 32 -7.03 7.16 0.54
CA PRO A 32 -8.39 7.30 1.04
C PRO A 32 -8.39 8.11 2.34
N GLU A 33 -9.49 8.83 2.61
CA GLU A 33 -9.55 9.82 3.71
C GLU A 33 -9.24 9.23 5.09
N ASN A 34 -9.69 8.00 5.36
CA ASN A 34 -9.41 7.28 6.61
C ASN A 34 -7.92 6.90 6.78
N LEU A 35 -7.11 6.99 5.72
CA LEU A 35 -5.67 6.76 5.76
C LEU A 35 -4.86 8.06 5.62
N ARG A 36 -5.46 9.19 5.25
CA ARG A 36 -4.74 10.47 5.12
C ARG A 36 -4.23 11.04 6.44
N SER A 37 -4.76 10.56 7.56
CA SER A 37 -4.30 10.94 8.90
C SER A 37 -2.93 10.37 9.26
N TYR A 38 -2.40 9.44 8.46
CA TYR A 38 -1.07 8.85 8.64
C TYR A 38 -0.07 9.50 7.69
N GLU A 39 1.19 9.59 8.13
CA GLU A 39 2.28 9.99 7.24
C GLU A 39 2.68 8.81 6.35
N TRP A 40 2.64 9.04 5.04
CA TRP A 40 2.96 8.07 4.01
C TRP A 40 4.15 8.55 3.21
N THR A 41 5.21 7.74 3.22
CA THR A 41 6.40 8.00 2.42
C THR A 41 6.36 7.14 1.17
N TYR A 42 6.52 7.76 0.00
CA TYR A 42 6.66 7.01 -1.24
C TYR A 42 7.90 6.12 -1.15
N PHE A 43 7.71 4.83 -1.41
CA PHE A 43 8.76 3.83 -1.30
C PHE A 43 9.25 3.40 -2.68
N ALA A 44 8.33 2.93 -3.54
CA ALA A 44 8.67 2.47 -4.88
C ALA A 44 7.45 2.45 -5.81
N THR A 45 7.70 2.37 -7.12
CA THR A 45 6.70 1.99 -8.11
C THR A 45 7.11 0.65 -8.67
N THR A 46 6.26 -0.36 -8.54
CA THR A 46 6.57 -1.72 -9.00
C THR A 46 5.32 -2.43 -9.52
N THR A 47 5.41 -3.72 -9.79
CA THR A 47 4.29 -4.58 -10.19
C THR A 47 3.71 -5.33 -9.00
N THR A 48 2.45 -5.74 -9.09
CA THR A 48 1.74 -6.47 -8.03
C THR A 48 2.29 -7.88 -7.71
N ASP A 49 3.20 -8.40 -8.54
CA ASP A 49 3.94 -9.67 -8.34
C ASP A 49 5.31 -9.46 -7.68
N ASP A 50 5.72 -8.20 -7.47
CA ASP A 50 7.01 -7.91 -6.88
C ASP A 50 7.06 -8.35 -5.41
N LYS A 51 8.12 -9.10 -5.06
CA LYS A 51 8.38 -9.58 -3.71
C LYS A 51 8.50 -8.46 -2.69
N LEU A 52 8.84 -7.25 -3.12
CA LEU A 52 8.89 -6.04 -2.30
C LEU A 52 7.56 -5.77 -1.59
N ILE A 53 6.43 -6.16 -2.18
CA ILE A 53 5.11 -5.96 -1.59
C ILE A 53 4.88 -6.91 -0.38
N GLY A 54 5.52 -8.08 -0.37
CA GLY A 54 5.36 -9.06 0.72
C GLY A 54 3.94 -9.63 0.83
N ALA A 55 3.14 -9.57 -0.24
CA ALA A 55 1.79 -10.12 -0.25
C ALA A 55 1.49 -10.79 -1.58
N ALA A 56 0.57 -11.77 -1.57
CA ALA A 56 0.12 -12.42 -2.79
C ALA A 56 -0.56 -11.40 -3.71
N THR A 57 -0.21 -11.42 -4.99
CA THR A 57 -0.76 -10.55 -6.04
C THR A 57 -2.28 -10.53 -6.04
N GLU A 58 -2.92 -11.69 -5.85
CA GLU A 58 -4.37 -11.84 -5.82
C GLU A 58 -5.01 -11.02 -4.69
N ILE A 59 -4.36 -10.95 -3.52
CA ILE A 59 -4.85 -10.17 -2.36
C ILE A 59 -4.74 -8.68 -2.66
N VAL A 60 -3.63 -8.26 -3.25
CA VAL A 60 -3.37 -6.85 -3.61
C VAL A 60 -4.37 -6.38 -4.68
N GLU A 61 -4.53 -7.16 -5.74
CA GLU A 61 -5.45 -6.83 -6.83
C GLU A 61 -6.91 -6.87 -6.38
N ALA A 62 -7.30 -7.85 -5.54
CA ALA A 62 -8.64 -7.88 -4.96
C ALA A 62 -8.90 -6.67 -4.03
N GLY A 63 -7.91 -6.27 -3.22
CA GLY A 63 -8.00 -5.09 -2.37
C GLY A 63 -8.20 -3.82 -3.21
N ILE A 64 -7.39 -3.63 -4.24
CA ILE A 64 -7.49 -2.48 -5.14
C ILE A 64 -8.81 -2.48 -5.91
N ALA A 65 -9.27 -3.63 -6.41
CA ALA A 65 -10.55 -3.72 -7.10
C ALA A 65 -11.74 -3.38 -6.18
N ARG A 66 -11.67 -3.75 -4.90
CA ARG A 66 -12.77 -3.54 -3.95
C ARG A 66 -12.76 -2.17 -3.29
N HIS A 67 -11.59 -1.61 -3.02
CA HIS A 67 -11.42 -0.41 -2.20
C HIS A 67 -10.69 0.74 -2.90
N GLY A 68 -10.11 0.50 -4.08
CA GLY A 68 -9.23 1.45 -4.77
C GLY A 68 -7.79 1.46 -4.26
N TYR A 69 -7.50 0.69 -3.21
CA TYR A 69 -6.17 0.54 -2.60
C TYR A 69 -6.04 -0.83 -1.94
N ALA A 70 -4.80 -1.26 -1.66
CA ALA A 70 -4.54 -2.38 -0.77
C ALA A 70 -3.62 -1.96 0.37
N LEU A 71 -3.88 -2.46 1.56
CA LEU A 71 -3.06 -2.22 2.75
C LEU A 71 -2.51 -3.55 3.22
N VAL A 72 -1.20 -3.70 3.17
CA VAL A 72 -0.51 -4.94 3.55
C VAL A 72 0.55 -4.66 4.60
N SER A 73 0.88 -5.67 5.39
CA SER A 73 2.03 -5.59 6.29
C SER A 73 3.26 -6.08 5.53
N PRO A 74 4.40 -5.38 5.58
CA PRO A 74 5.64 -5.87 5.01
C PRO A 74 6.03 -7.14 5.78
N THR A 75 5.94 -8.30 5.14
CA THR A 75 6.57 -9.51 5.65
C THR A 75 8.04 -9.45 5.26
N GLY A 76 8.90 -9.17 6.23
CA GLY A 76 10.33 -9.45 6.14
C GLY A 76 10.61 -10.94 6.17
#